data_AF-A0A9D9T6H0-F1
#
_entry.id   AF-A0A9D9T6H0-F1
#
_cell.length_a   1.000
_cell.length_b   1.000
_cell.length_c   1.000
_cell.angle_alpha   90.00
_cell.angle_beta   90.00
_cell.angle_gamma   90.00
#
_symmetry.space_group_name_H-M   'P 1'
#
loop_
_entity.id
_entity.type
_entity.pdbx_description
1 polymer ?
#
loop_
_entity_poly.entity_id
_entity_poly.type
_entity_poly.pdbx_seq_one_letter_code
_entity_poly.pdbx_strand_id
1 'polypeptide(L)'
;MTASKYAFPKICVFCQEVFVARKSTTLYCTTSCASKAYKENKRQEKVLENKEEIKSKLIAPVVQIQAREVLSVNEVGLLLGVSRWTVQRMLKSNKIQSFTIGTRRLILREELDNLFKTK
;
A
#
# COMPACT_ATOMS: atom_id res chain seq x y z
N MET A 1 16.56 31.05 20.36
CA MET A 1 15.52 31.69 19.52
C MET A 1 15.39 33.16 19.88
N THR A 2 16.01 34.06 19.13
CA THR A 2 15.95 35.51 19.37
C THR A 2 14.66 36.09 18.78
N ALA A 3 13.92 36.85 19.58
CA ALA A 3 12.76 37.58 19.08
C ALA A 3 13.25 38.81 18.30
N SER A 4 12.68 39.04 17.11
CA SER A 4 12.91 40.28 16.36
C SER A 4 12.35 41.45 17.16
N LYS A 5 13.05 42.59 17.17
CA LYS A 5 12.54 43.84 17.75
C LYS A 5 11.32 44.37 16.99
N TYR A 6 11.19 44.04 15.70
CA TYR A 6 10.10 44.49 14.84
C TYR A 6 9.19 43.33 14.45
N ALA A 7 7.88 43.55 14.52
CA ALA A 7 6.89 42.60 14.09
C ALA A 7 6.64 42.73 12.58
N PHE A 8 6.49 41.62 11.87
CA PHE A 8 6.30 41.57 10.42
C PHE A 8 5.12 40.66 10.05
N PRO A 9 4.40 40.95 8.94
CA PRO A 9 3.28 40.14 8.50
C PRO A 9 3.75 38.81 7.91
N LYS A 10 2.99 37.74 8.17
CA LYS A 10 3.19 36.38 7.67
C LYS A 10 1.86 35.71 7.38
N ILE A 11 1.88 34.66 6.57
CA ILE A 11 0.70 33.85 6.27
C ILE A 11 0.72 32.61 7.18
N CYS A 12 -0.42 32.29 7.79
CA CYS A 12 -0.59 31.10 8.60
C CYS A 12 -0.57 29.84 7.73
N VAL A 13 0.26 28.85 8.08
CA VAL A 13 0.35 27.59 7.31
C VAL A 13 -0.96 26.79 7.32
N PHE A 14 -1.79 26.96 8.37
CA PHE A 14 -3.01 26.18 8.55
C PHE A 14 -4.26 26.84 7.95
N CYS A 15 -4.56 28.10 8.30
CA CYS A 15 -5.76 28.81 7.83
C CYS A 15 -5.52 29.77 6.66
N GLN A 16 -4.27 29.90 6.18
CA GLN A 16 -3.86 30.82 5.12
C GLN A 16 -4.16 32.31 5.36
N GLU A 17 -4.52 32.70 6.59
CA GLU A 17 -4.74 34.10 6.95
C GLU A 17 -3.42 34.83 7.26
N VAL A 18 -3.40 36.14 6.99
CA VAL A 18 -2.27 37.00 7.31
C VAL A 18 -2.29 37.36 8.80
N PHE A 19 -1.15 37.21 9.49
CA PHE A 19 -0.99 37.54 10.89
C PHE A 19 0.36 38.22 11.16
N VAL A 20 0.46 38.92 12.29
CA VAL A 20 1.67 39.63 12.69
C VAL A 20 2.55 38.75 13.56
N ALA A 21 3.77 38.47 13.11
CA ALA A 21 4.75 37.63 13.79
C ALA A 21 5.90 38.45 14.37
N ARG A 22 6.38 38.07 15.57
CA ARG A 22 7.60 38.61 16.19
C ARG A 22 8.83 37.72 16.04
N LYS A 23 8.63 36.44 15.71
CA LYS A 23 9.71 35.45 15.55
C LYS A 23 9.71 34.92 14.13
N SER A 24 10.88 34.68 13.56
CA SER A 24 11.01 34.02 12.24
C SER A 24 10.48 32.59 12.26
N THR A 25 10.41 31.95 13.42
CA THR A 25 9.98 30.55 13.59
C THR A 25 8.47 30.39 13.84
N THR A 26 7.70 31.45 14.05
CA THR A 26 6.24 31.33 14.20
C THR A 26 5.60 31.10 12.84
N LEU A 27 4.89 29.96 12.73
CA LEU A 27 4.23 29.46 11.52
C LEU A 27 2.71 29.61 11.54
N TYR A 28 2.12 29.77 12.72
CA TYR A 28 0.67 29.77 12.93
C TYR A 28 0.22 31.07 13.61
N CYS A 29 -0.97 31.55 13.25
CA CYS A 29 -1.57 32.76 13.82
C CYS A 29 -2.00 32.58 15.29
N THR A 30 -2.40 31.36 15.68
CA THR A 30 -2.91 31.04 17.03
C THR A 30 -2.45 29.66 17.49
N THR A 31 -2.51 29.43 18.81
CA THR A 31 -2.30 28.11 19.43
C THR A 31 -3.31 27.08 18.91
N SER A 32 -4.55 27.47 18.67
CA SER A 32 -5.60 26.62 18.08
C SER A 32 -5.19 26.11 16.69
N CYS A 33 -4.70 26.99 15.81
CA CYS A 33 -4.22 26.59 14.48
C CYS A 33 -3.01 25.64 14.58
N ALA A 34 -2.08 25.90 15.50
CA ALA A 34 -0.95 25.01 15.73
C ALA A 34 -1.38 23.61 16.21
N SER A 35 -2.33 23.53 17.15
CA SER A 35 -2.85 22.26 17.65
C SER A 35 -3.61 21.47 16.59
N LYS A 36 -4.39 22.15 15.73
CA LYS A 36 -5.10 21.50 14.61
C LYS A 36 -4.12 20.96 13.58
N ALA A 37 -3.13 21.75 13.18
CA ALA A 37 -2.07 21.32 12.27
C ALA A 37 -1.28 20.12 12.82
N TYR A 38 -0.96 20.12 14.12
CA TYR A 38 -0.29 18.98 14.76
C TYR A 38 -1.13 17.70 14.69
N LYS A 39 -2.43 17.77 14.98
CA LYS A 39 -3.33 16.61 14.90
C LYS A 39 -3.47 16.08 13.48
N GLU A 40 -3.57 16.97 12.49
CA GLU A 40 -3.68 16.59 11.08
C GLU A 40 -2.39 15.92 10.60
N ASN A 41 -1.22 16.47 10.90
CA ASN A 41 0.07 15.85 10.57
C ASN A 41 0.19 14.45 11.20
N LYS A 42 -0.17 14.29 12.49
CA LYS A 42 -0.19 12.98 13.15
C LYS A 42 -1.17 12.00 12.50
N ARG A 43 -2.28 12.47 11.96
CA ARG A 43 -3.23 11.63 11.21
C ARG A 43 -2.63 11.19 9.88
N GLN A 44 -1.96 12.10 9.18
CA GLN A 44 -1.31 11.81 7.90
C GLN A 44 -0.14 10.83 8.06
N GLU A 45 0.69 10.99 9.09
CA GLU A 45 1.75 10.03 9.45
C GLU A 45 1.19 8.61 9.59
N LYS A 46 0.11 8.43 10.37
CA LYS A 46 -0.54 7.12 10.55
C LYS A 46 -1.11 6.56 9.24
N VAL A 47 -1.62 7.41 8.36
CA VAL A 47 -2.13 6.96 7.05
C VAL A 47 -0.98 6.49 6.16
N LEU A 48 0.16 7.16 6.20
CA LEU A 48 1.35 6.77 5.46
C LEU A 48 1.95 5.47 6.00
N GLU A 49 2.11 5.33 7.32
CA GLU A 49 2.55 4.09 7.97
C GLU A 49 1.66 2.90 7.58
N ASN A 50 0.34 3.06 7.66
CA ASN A 50 -0.60 2.00 7.22
C ASN A 50 -0.42 1.65 5.74
N LYS A 51 -0.21 2.64 4.86
CA LYS A 51 0.01 2.38 3.43
C LYS A 51 1.32 1.63 3.18
N GLU A 52 2.38 1.96 3.91
CA GLU A 52 3.68 1.29 3.81
C GLU A 52 3.61 -0.14 4.35
N GLU A 53 2.91 -0.37 5.46
CA GLU A 53 2.62 -1.71 5.97
C GLU A 53 1.80 -2.56 4.99
N ILE A 54 0.78 -1.96 4.37
CA ILE A 54 -0.02 -2.66 3.36
C ILE A 54 0.86 -3.02 2.16
N LYS A 55 1.70 -2.09 1.69
CA LYS A 55 2.64 -2.35 0.60
C LYS A 55 3.64 -3.45 0.94
N SER A 56 4.25 -3.43 2.12
CA SER A 56 5.21 -4.46 2.53
C SER A 56 4.56 -5.84 2.65
N LYS A 57 3.34 -5.91 3.21
CA LYS A 57 2.54 -7.14 3.27
C LYS A 57 2.12 -7.68 1.90
N LEU A 58 1.98 -6.82 0.89
CA LEU A 58 1.62 -7.23 -0.47
C LEU A 58 2.83 -7.61 -1.33
N ILE A 59 3.99 -6.99 -1.14
CA ILE A 59 5.19 -7.22 -1.96
C ILE A 59 5.94 -8.50 -1.52
N ALA A 60 6.05 -8.73 -0.21
CA ALA A 60 6.73 -9.91 0.35
C ALA A 60 6.18 -11.27 -0.18
N PRO A 61 4.85 -11.50 -0.28
CA PRO A 61 4.33 -12.77 -0.77
C PRO A 61 4.58 -13.00 -2.26
N VAL A 62 4.63 -11.96 -3.10
CA VAL A 62 4.77 -12.13 -4.56
C VAL A 62 6.12 -12.75 -4.93
N VAL A 63 7.21 -12.30 -4.31
CA VAL A 63 8.56 -12.83 -4.56
C VAL A 63 8.68 -14.28 -4.09
N GLN A 64 8.07 -14.62 -2.94
CA GLN A 64 8.07 -15.99 -2.43
C GLN A 64 7.23 -16.94 -3.29
N ILE A 65 6.13 -16.46 -3.87
CA ILE A 65 5.29 -17.23 -4.78
C ILE A 65 6.04 -17.56 -6.08
N GLN A 66 6.89 -16.64 -6.57
CA GLN A 66 7.67 -16.89 -7.79
C GLN A 66 8.72 -18.01 -7.62
N ALA A 67 9.22 -18.25 -6.40
CA ALA A 67 10.20 -19.29 -6.13
C ALA A 67 9.58 -20.68 -5.87
N ARG A 68 8.27 -20.79 -5.66
CA ARG A 68 7.60 -22.08 -5.37
C ARG A 68 7.28 -22.84 -6.66
N GLU A 69 7.59 -24.13 -6.65
CA GLU A 69 7.25 -25.08 -7.71
C GLU A 69 5.78 -25.54 -7.63
N VAL A 70 5.21 -25.53 -6.43
CA VAL A 70 3.82 -25.92 -6.17
C VAL A 70 3.03 -24.70 -5.70
N LEU A 71 1.94 -24.40 -6.40
CA LEU A 71 1.13 -23.21 -6.20
C LEU A 71 -0.29 -23.59 -5.80
N SER A 72 -0.86 -22.84 -4.86
CA SER A 72 -2.29 -22.89 -4.56
C SER A 72 -3.10 -22.11 -5.59
N VAL A 73 -4.40 -22.42 -5.72
CA VAL A 73 -5.31 -21.73 -6.64
C VAL A 73 -5.30 -20.20 -6.48
N ASN A 74 -5.13 -19.71 -5.25
CA ASN A 74 -5.05 -18.27 -4.98
C ASN A 74 -3.73 -17.66 -5.48
N GLU A 75 -2.62 -18.34 -5.23
CA GLU A 75 -1.29 -17.91 -5.67
C GLU A 75 -1.19 -17.93 -7.20
N VAL A 76 -1.78 -18.92 -7.87
CA VAL A 76 -1.89 -18.95 -9.34
C VAL A 76 -2.68 -17.76 -9.85
N GLY A 77 -3.80 -17.41 -9.22
CA GLY A 77 -4.57 -16.23 -9.59
C GLY A 77 -3.75 -14.94 -9.46
N LEU A 78 -3.00 -14.80 -8.38
CA LEU A 78 -2.13 -13.64 -8.16
C LEU A 78 -1.00 -13.58 -9.20
N LEU A 79 -0.36 -14.72 -9.50
CA LEU A 79 0.74 -14.82 -10.46
C LEU A 79 0.29 -14.50 -11.88
N LEU A 80 -0.89 -14.97 -12.29
CA LEU A 80 -1.46 -14.73 -13.62
C LEU A 80 -2.19 -13.37 -13.73
N GLY A 81 -2.40 -12.65 -12.61
CA GLY A 81 -3.19 -11.43 -12.58
C GLY A 81 -4.70 -11.65 -12.83
N VAL A 82 -5.21 -12.85 -12.53
CA VAL A 82 -6.62 -13.22 -12.74
C VAL A 82 -7.34 -13.54 -11.42
N SER A 83 -8.66 -13.42 -11.41
CA SER A 83 -9.44 -13.79 -10.23
C SER A 83 -9.34 -15.30 -9.94
N ARG A 84 -9.37 -15.67 -8.64
CA ARG A 84 -9.44 -17.06 -8.17
C ARG A 84 -10.50 -17.88 -8.93
N TRP A 85 -11.67 -17.29 -9.18
CA TRP A 85 -12.77 -17.91 -9.91
C TRP A 85 -12.42 -18.28 -11.35
N THR A 86 -11.59 -17.48 -12.00
CA THR A 86 -11.11 -17.77 -13.36
C THR A 86 -10.19 -18.98 -13.36
N VAL A 87 -9.27 -19.07 -12.39
CA VAL A 87 -8.44 -20.27 -12.20
C VAL A 87 -9.31 -21.50 -11.92
N GLN A 88 -10.33 -21.37 -11.06
CA GLN A 88 -11.29 -22.44 -10.79
C GLN A 88 -12.09 -22.87 -12.03
N ARG A 89 -12.43 -21.94 -12.93
CA ARG A 89 -13.06 -22.29 -14.22
C ARG A 89 -12.08 -23.05 -15.12
N MET A 90 -10.83 -22.63 -15.20
CA MET A 90 -9.79 -23.32 -16.00
C MET A 90 -9.58 -24.75 -15.52
N LEU A 91 -9.56 -24.96 -14.20
CA LEU A 91 -9.54 -26.29 -13.57
C LEU A 91 -10.76 -27.13 -13.92
N LYS A 92 -11.97 -26.54 -13.90
CA LYS A 92 -13.21 -27.25 -14.28
C LYS A 92 -13.23 -27.62 -15.77
N SER A 93 -12.64 -26.78 -16.62
CA SER A 93 -12.51 -27.06 -18.06
C SER A 93 -11.31 -27.96 -18.41
N ASN A 94 -10.61 -28.53 -17.41
CA ASN A 94 -9.41 -29.36 -17.58
C ASN A 94 -8.31 -28.72 -18.44
N LYS A 95 -8.20 -27.38 -18.43
CA LYS A 95 -7.12 -26.68 -19.13
C LYS A 95 -5.80 -26.74 -18.37
N ILE A 96 -5.86 -26.92 -17.06
CA ILE A 96 -4.70 -26.99 -16.15
C ILE A 96 -4.85 -28.26 -15.33
N GLN A 97 -3.82 -29.09 -15.32
CA GLN A 97 -3.78 -30.24 -14.43
C GLN A 97 -3.49 -29.79 -12.99
N SER A 98 -4.18 -30.43 -12.04
CA SER A 98 -4.01 -30.15 -10.62
C SER A 98 -4.08 -31.43 -9.82
N PHE A 99 -3.45 -31.41 -8.65
CA PHE A 99 -3.52 -32.50 -7.70
C PHE A 99 -4.06 -31.99 -6.36
N THR A 100 -4.61 -32.90 -5.56
CA THR A 100 -5.18 -32.57 -4.26
C THR A 100 -4.36 -33.22 -3.17
N ILE A 101 -3.95 -32.44 -2.16
CA ILE A 101 -3.37 -32.94 -0.91
C ILE A 101 -4.33 -32.57 0.21
N GLY A 102 -5.02 -33.57 0.76
CA GLY A 102 -6.09 -33.37 1.73
C GLY A 102 -7.21 -32.50 1.16
N THR A 103 -7.51 -31.38 1.82
CA THR A 103 -8.54 -30.41 1.38
C THR A 103 -8.03 -29.36 0.40
N ARG A 104 -6.71 -29.29 0.15
CA ARG A 104 -6.09 -28.26 -0.68
C ARG A 104 -5.87 -28.77 -2.09
N ARG A 105 -6.24 -27.95 -3.08
CA ARG A 105 -5.91 -28.18 -4.50
C ARG A 105 -4.68 -27.36 -4.88
N LEU A 106 -3.71 -28.04 -5.47
CA LEU A 106 -2.40 -27.52 -5.82
C LEU A 106 -2.14 -27.72 -7.31
N ILE A 107 -1.36 -26.82 -7.88
CA ILE A 107 -1.01 -26.76 -9.30
C ILE A 107 0.50 -26.69 -9.39
N LEU A 108 1.10 -27.49 -10.27
CA LEU A 108 2.53 -27.41 -10.57
C LEU A 108 2.79 -26.18 -11.44
N ARG A 109 3.93 -25.53 -11.23
CA ARG A 109 4.33 -24.38 -12.05
C ARG A 109 4.50 -24.76 -13.53
N GLU A 110 5.01 -25.95 -13.79
CA GLU A 110 5.21 -26.47 -15.16
C GLU A 110 3.91 -26.49 -15.97
N GLU A 111 2.77 -26.79 -15.34
CA GLU A 111 1.46 -26.74 -15.99
C GLU A 111 1.09 -25.34 -16.46
N LEU A 112 1.45 -24.30 -15.68
CA LEU A 112 1.26 -22.92 -16.10
C LEU A 112 2.19 -22.56 -17.26
N ASP A 113 3.44 -22.99 -17.23
CA ASP A 113 4.38 -22.76 -18.32
C ASP A 113 3.93 -23.46 -19.61
N ASN A 114 3.36 -24.66 -19.50
CA ASN A 114 2.79 -25.39 -20.62
C ASN A 114 1.61 -24.65 -21.27
N LEU A 115 0.74 -24.00 -20.48
CA LEU A 115 -0.34 -23.15 -20.99
C LEU A 115 0.18 -21.97 -21.83
N PHE A 116 1.32 -21.39 -21.43
CA PHE A 116 1.91 -20.28 -22.17
C PHE A 116 2.61 -20.75 -23.46
N LYS A 117 3.13 -21.98 -23.47
CA LYS A 117 3.79 -22.60 -24.64
C LYS A 117 2.82 -23.11 -25.70
N THR A 118 1.56 -23.40 -25.35
CA THR A 118 0.56 -23.92 -26.30
C THR A 118 -0.05 -22.86 -27.21
N LYS A 119 0.53 -21.66 -27.25
CA LYS A 119 0.01 -20.49 -27.95
C LYS A 119 0.97 -19.99 -29.01
#